data_AF-A0A530R7B3-F1
#
_entry.id   AF-A0A530R7B3-F1
#
_cell.length_a   1.000
_cell.length_b   1.000
_cell.length_c   1.000
_cell.angle_alpha   90.00
_cell.angle_beta   90.00
_cell.angle_gamma   90.00
#
_symmetry.space_group_name_H-M   'P 1'
#
loop_
_entity.id
_entity.type
_entity.pdbx_description
1 polymer ?
#
loop_
_entity_poly.entity_id
_entity_poly.type
_entity_poly.pdbx_seq_one_letter_code
_entity_poly.pdbx_strand_id
1 'polypeptide(L)'
;MNEIDPARRFSIDAVRKFDGPASGDNLGGMNDVARQVASQYRRDTMSPIMVSGVLRMVEFALLFLSGLCVYFYYVGFFSHLAWQYPLTIAAASFLAVVLLDVTDCYQVVSLMRPLANFGRLLLVWAGTFALMALTAFAMKMSEDYSRLFFGTWFVVGFMLIFGLRLLMSKLI
;
A
#
# COMPACT_ATOMS: atom_id res chain seq x y z
N MET A 1 -56.30 53.50 26.30
CA MET A 1 -54.91 53.14 26.68
C MET A 1 -54.97 51.81 27.40
N ASN A 2 -54.40 50.74 26.84
CA ASN A 2 -54.34 49.45 27.53
C ASN A 2 -52.99 49.39 28.25
N GLU A 3 -53.01 49.36 29.58
CA GLU A 3 -51.80 49.21 30.40
C GLU A 3 -51.27 47.78 30.23
N ILE A 4 -50.12 47.66 29.57
CA ILE A 4 -49.41 46.38 29.41
C ILE A 4 -48.54 46.20 30.65
N ASP A 5 -49.05 45.43 31.62
CA ASP A 5 -48.32 45.04 32.83
C ASP A 5 -47.08 44.19 32.46
N PRO A 6 -45.84 44.67 32.72
CA PRO A 6 -44.60 43.99 32.35
C PRO A 6 -44.41 42.64 33.06
N ALA A 7 -45.06 42.43 34.21
CA ALA A 7 -44.91 41.23 35.02
C ALA A 7 -45.56 39.98 34.38
N ARG A 8 -46.49 40.15 33.43
CA ARG A 8 -47.17 39.05 32.73
C ARG A 8 -46.49 38.59 31.44
N ARG A 9 -45.37 39.20 31.03
CA ARG A 9 -44.61 38.79 29.84
C ARG A 9 -43.95 37.41 29.97
N PHE A 10 -43.71 36.95 31.19
CA PHE A 10 -42.98 35.70 31.47
C PHE A 10 -43.78 34.72 32.34
N SER A 11 -45.12 34.74 32.25
CA SER A 11 -45.95 33.76 32.96
C SER A 11 -46.00 32.42 32.20
N ILE A 12 -46.14 31.32 32.94
CA ILE A 12 -46.30 29.95 32.40
C ILE A 12 -47.46 29.88 31.38
N ASP A 13 -48.51 30.67 31.59
CA ASP A 13 -49.65 30.73 30.67
C ASP A 13 -49.31 31.45 29.35
N ALA A 14 -48.37 32.40 29.34
CA ALA A 14 -47.89 33.05 28.12
C ALA A 14 -47.03 32.11 27.26
N VAL A 15 -46.24 31.24 27.91
CA VAL A 15 -45.43 30.20 27.23
C VAL A 15 -46.33 29.11 26.64
N ARG A 16 -47.41 28.73 27.34
CA ARG A 16 -48.39 27.75 26.84
C ARG A 16 -49.22 28.23 25.65
N LYS A 17 -49.38 29.55 25.51
CA LYS A 17 -50.18 30.18 24.44
C LYS A 17 -49.33 30.66 23.25
N PHE A 18 -48.02 30.40 23.26
CA PHE A 18 -47.14 30.75 22.18
C PHE A 18 -47.25 29.73 21.05
N ASP A 19 -48.21 29.93 20.16
CA ASP A 19 -48.21 29.34 18.82
C ASP A 19 -47.18 30.10 17.97
N GLY A 20 -45.90 29.79 18.18
CA GLY A 20 -44.84 30.17 17.25
C GLY A 20 -45.10 29.56 15.87
N PRO A 21 -44.49 30.10 14.80
CA PRO A 21 -44.71 29.58 13.46
C PRO A 21 -44.43 28.07 13.49
N ALA A 22 -45.46 27.29 13.17
CA ALA A 22 -45.36 25.86 12.98
C ALA A 22 -44.18 25.63 12.04
N SER A 23 -43.04 25.28 12.63
CA SER A 23 -41.83 24.96 11.90
C SER A 23 -42.14 23.62 11.27
N GLY A 24 -42.69 23.72 10.06
CA GLY A 24 -43.04 22.58 9.22
C GLY A 24 -41.84 21.66 9.15
N ASP A 25 -42.03 20.47 9.70
CA ASP A 25 -41.68 19.22 9.07
C ASP A 25 -40.42 19.25 8.19
N ASN A 26 -39.26 19.44 8.82
CA ASN A 26 -37.98 19.02 8.26
C ASN A 26 -37.30 18.05 9.23
N LEU A 27 -38.03 16.98 9.56
CA LEU A 27 -37.45 15.75 10.09
C LEU A 27 -36.59 15.11 8.99
N GLY A 28 -35.26 15.17 9.15
CA GLY A 28 -34.37 14.12 8.64
C GLY A 28 -33.54 14.42 7.39
N GLY A 29 -33.38 15.67 6.96
CA GLY A 29 -32.42 16.03 5.93
C GLY A 29 -31.01 16.18 6.53
N MET A 30 -30.13 15.20 6.33
CA MET A 30 -28.72 15.31 6.73
C MET A 30 -28.11 16.56 6.08
N ASN A 31 -27.71 17.55 6.89
CA ASN A 31 -27.09 18.81 6.46
C ASN A 31 -26.02 18.53 5.39
N ASP A 32 -25.90 19.35 4.34
CA ASP A 32 -24.97 19.11 3.23
C ASP A 32 -23.53 18.92 3.73
N VAL A 33 -23.16 19.61 4.80
CA VAL A 33 -21.88 19.44 5.50
C VAL A 33 -21.76 18.03 6.11
N ALA A 34 -22.82 17.52 6.76
CA ALA A 34 -22.85 16.17 7.31
C ALA A 34 -22.86 15.10 6.21
N ARG A 35 -23.52 15.36 5.06
CA ARG A 35 -23.45 14.50 3.88
C ARG A 35 -22.05 14.51 3.26
N GLN A 36 -21.38 15.66 3.22
CA GLN A 36 -20.02 15.79 2.71
C GLN A 36 -19.02 15.07 3.60
N VAL A 37 -19.08 15.25 4.92
CA VAL A 37 -18.27 14.51 5.91
C VAL A 37 -18.55 13.01 5.82
N ALA A 38 -19.83 12.60 5.79
CA ALA A 38 -20.19 11.18 5.63
C ALA A 38 -19.72 10.60 4.29
N SER A 39 -19.71 11.39 3.21
CA SER A 39 -19.22 10.95 1.89
C SER A 39 -17.70 10.83 1.84
N GLN A 40 -16.96 11.65 2.60
CA GLN A 40 -15.52 11.51 2.77
C GLN A 40 -15.19 10.22 3.54
N TYR A 41 -15.93 9.92 4.62
CA TYR A 41 -15.76 8.65 5.36
C TYR A 41 -16.25 7.41 4.62
N ARG A 42 -17.24 7.55 3.73
CA ARG A 42 -17.82 6.42 2.98
C ARG A 42 -16.97 5.96 1.79
N ARG A 43 -15.98 6.75 1.35
CA ARG A 43 -15.11 6.42 0.21
C ARG A 43 -13.69 5.97 0.57
N ASP A 44 -13.28 6.04 1.83
CA ASP A 44 -11.98 5.51 2.29
C ASP A 44 -12.04 4.00 2.59
N THR A 45 -12.59 3.20 1.67
CA THR A 45 -12.75 1.75 1.89
C THR A 45 -11.42 0.98 1.90
N MET A 46 -10.28 1.63 1.63
CA MET A 46 -8.97 1.04 1.91
C MET A 46 -8.12 1.97 2.76
N SER A 47 -7.87 1.58 4.02
CA SER A 47 -6.85 2.23 4.84
C SER A 47 -5.51 2.23 4.08
N PRO A 48 -4.73 3.32 4.11
CA PRO A 48 -3.38 3.36 3.51
C PRO A 48 -2.49 2.18 3.91
N ILE A 49 -2.73 1.62 5.09
CA ILE A 49 -2.06 0.43 5.63
C ILE A 49 -2.43 -0.84 4.86
N MET A 50 -3.67 -0.95 4.38
CA MET A 50 -4.14 -2.10 3.61
C MET A 50 -3.59 -2.06 2.18
N VAL A 51 -3.50 -0.87 1.58
CA VAL A 51 -2.91 -0.67 0.24
C VAL A 51 -1.43 -1.04 0.24
N SER A 52 -0.67 -0.63 1.26
CA SER A 52 0.74 -1.00 1.38
C SER A 52 0.92 -2.50 1.61
N GLY A 53 0.06 -3.12 2.42
CA GLY A 53 0.07 -4.57 2.65
C GLY A 53 -0.19 -5.38 1.36
N VAL A 54 -1.18 -4.97 0.56
CA VAL A 54 -1.47 -5.62 -0.73
C VAL A 54 -0.30 -5.44 -1.70
N LEU A 55 0.29 -4.24 -1.77
CA LEU A 55 1.44 -3.99 -2.64
C LEU A 55 2.64 -4.89 -2.28
N ARG A 56 2.93 -5.11 -1.00
CA ARG A 56 4.00 -6.03 -0.55
C ARG A 56 3.76 -7.45 -1.05
N MET A 57 2.52 -7.94 -0.96
CA MET A 57 2.16 -9.28 -1.44
C MET A 57 2.28 -9.38 -2.96
N VAL A 58 1.86 -8.34 -3.69
CA VAL A 58 2.02 -8.28 -5.15
C VAL A 58 3.49 -8.27 -5.53
N GLU A 59 4.32 -7.43 -4.91
CA GLU A 59 5.77 -7.37 -5.19
C GLU A 59 6.48 -8.68 -4.86
N PHE A 60 6.13 -9.31 -3.73
CA PHE A 60 6.63 -10.64 -3.38
C PHE A 60 6.27 -11.66 -4.45
N ALA A 61 4.99 -11.76 -4.83
CA ALA A 61 4.53 -12.72 -5.82
C ALA A 61 5.17 -12.48 -7.18
N LEU A 62 5.34 -11.21 -7.55
CA LEU A 62 5.91 -10.81 -8.83
C LEU A 62 7.40 -11.15 -8.89
N LEU A 63 8.16 -10.90 -7.83
CA LEU A 63 9.56 -11.33 -7.71
C LEU A 63 9.70 -12.85 -7.72
N PHE A 64 8.87 -13.54 -6.94
CA PHE A 64 8.90 -14.99 -6.84
C PHE A 64 8.59 -15.67 -8.17
N LEU A 65 7.50 -15.26 -8.84
CA LEU A 65 7.11 -15.77 -10.14
C LEU A 65 8.16 -15.43 -11.21
N SER A 66 8.74 -14.23 -11.18
CA SER A 66 9.81 -13.86 -12.13
C SER A 66 11.04 -14.76 -11.96
N GLY A 67 11.45 -15.04 -10.72
CA GLY A 67 12.57 -15.93 -10.43
C GLY A 67 12.29 -17.36 -10.90
N LEU A 68 11.07 -17.85 -10.69
CA LEU A 68 10.65 -19.15 -11.20
C LEU A 68 10.65 -19.21 -12.73
N CYS A 69 10.13 -18.18 -13.41
CA CYS A 69 10.15 -18.11 -14.87
C CYS A 69 11.59 -18.14 -15.42
N VAL A 70 12.49 -17.36 -14.83
CA VAL A 70 13.91 -17.35 -15.23
C VAL A 70 14.57 -18.70 -14.94
N TYR A 71 14.24 -19.33 -13.80
CA TYR A 71 14.73 -20.67 -13.46
C TYR A 71 14.28 -21.71 -14.49
N PHE A 72 12.99 -21.75 -14.83
CA PHE A 72 12.47 -22.67 -15.84
C PHE A 72 13.06 -22.44 -17.22
N TYR A 73 13.30 -21.17 -17.60
CA TYR A 73 13.87 -20.82 -18.89
C TYR A 73 15.33 -21.26 -19.04
N TYR A 74 16.16 -21.09 -18.00
CA TYR A 74 17.60 -21.34 -18.07
C TYR A 74 18.03 -22.74 -17.62
N VAL A 75 17.43 -23.28 -16.56
CA VAL A 75 17.87 -24.54 -15.95
C VAL A 75 17.06 -25.72 -16.47
N GLY A 76 15.83 -25.47 -16.96
CA GLY A 76 14.90 -26.50 -17.36
C GLY A 76 14.18 -27.14 -16.16
N PHE A 77 13.15 -27.95 -16.44
CA PHE A 77 12.35 -28.57 -15.40
C PHE A 77 13.14 -29.61 -14.59
N PHE A 78 13.22 -29.42 -13.27
CA PHE A 78 13.67 -30.42 -12.28
C PHE A 78 15.06 -31.06 -12.51
N SER A 79 15.95 -30.45 -13.29
CA SER A 79 17.24 -31.04 -13.68
C SER A 79 18.37 -30.77 -12.67
N HIS A 80 18.48 -29.55 -12.13
CA HIS A 80 19.52 -29.13 -11.18
C HIS A 80 18.91 -28.45 -9.95
N LEU A 81 19.21 -28.98 -8.75
CA LEU A 81 18.93 -28.31 -7.48
C LEU A 81 17.44 -27.92 -7.26
N ALA A 82 16.52 -28.82 -7.65
CA ALA A 82 15.09 -28.54 -7.77
C ALA A 82 14.39 -27.96 -6.52
N TRP A 83 14.91 -28.21 -5.32
CA TRP A 83 14.37 -27.63 -4.07
C TRP A 83 15.06 -26.34 -3.65
N GLN A 84 16.35 -26.20 -3.96
CA GLN A 84 17.18 -25.11 -3.45
C GLN A 84 16.95 -23.83 -4.25
N TYR A 85 16.71 -23.91 -5.56
CA TYR A 85 16.35 -22.76 -6.39
C TYR A 85 15.04 -22.10 -5.94
N PRO A 86 13.89 -22.81 -5.83
CA PRO A 86 12.66 -22.19 -5.35
C PRO A 86 12.79 -21.62 -3.94
N LEU A 87 13.52 -22.29 -3.04
CA LEU A 87 13.74 -21.82 -1.67
C LEU A 87 14.56 -20.52 -1.64
N THR A 88 15.64 -20.44 -2.42
CA THR A 88 16.47 -19.23 -2.51
C THR A 88 15.72 -18.08 -3.17
N ILE A 89 14.94 -18.34 -4.22
CA ILE A 89 14.07 -17.34 -4.86
C ILE A 89 13.03 -16.81 -3.86
N ALA A 90 12.39 -17.70 -3.09
CA ALA A 90 11.43 -17.31 -2.06
C ALA A 90 12.09 -16.46 -0.96
N ALA A 91 13.24 -16.91 -0.44
CA ALA A 91 13.98 -16.21 0.61
C ALA A 91 14.44 -14.82 0.14
N ALA A 92 14.93 -14.71 -1.09
CA ALA A 92 15.37 -13.46 -1.69
C ALA A 92 14.23 -12.50 -1.97
N SER A 93 13.10 -13.00 -2.50
CA SER A 93 11.89 -12.20 -2.70
C SER A 93 11.34 -11.67 -1.39
N PHE A 94 11.34 -12.50 -0.34
CA PHE A 94 10.94 -12.10 1.00
C PHE A 94 11.90 -11.05 1.58
N LEU A 95 13.20 -11.29 1.48
CA LEU A 95 14.24 -10.36 1.96
C LEU A 95 14.12 -8.99 1.27
N ALA A 96 13.90 -8.97 -0.04
CA ALA A 96 13.69 -7.72 -0.79
C ALA A 96 12.49 -6.94 -0.26
N VAL A 97 11.34 -7.62 -0.07
CA VAL A 97 10.12 -6.99 0.45
C VAL A 97 10.32 -6.46 1.86
N VAL A 98 11.01 -7.19 2.73
CA VAL A 98 11.35 -6.74 4.09
C VAL A 98 12.28 -5.53 4.06
N LEU A 99 13.32 -5.53 3.23
CA LEU A 99 14.23 -4.38 3.10
C LEU A 99 13.51 -3.15 2.55
N LEU A 100 12.60 -3.32 1.59
CA LEU A 100 11.75 -2.24 1.09
C LEU A 100 10.82 -1.71 2.19
N ASP A 101 10.42 -2.56 3.13
CA ASP A 101 9.57 -2.18 4.25
C ASP A 101 10.32 -1.38 5.29
N VAL A 102 11.48 -1.88 5.71
CA VAL A 102 12.38 -1.20 6.66
C VAL A 102 12.88 0.13 6.10
N THR A 103 12.96 0.27 4.77
CA THR A 103 13.34 1.53 4.12
C THR A 103 12.15 2.46 3.84
N ASP A 104 10.97 2.24 4.44
CA ASP A 104 9.81 3.11 4.25
C ASP A 104 9.41 3.31 2.77
N CYS A 105 9.82 2.41 1.88
CA CYS A 105 9.53 2.53 0.45
C CYS A 105 8.04 2.27 0.14
N TYR A 106 7.26 1.85 1.13
CA TYR A 106 5.80 1.66 1.02
C TYR A 106 4.97 2.85 1.53
N GLN A 107 5.60 3.94 1.98
CA GLN A 107 4.85 5.14 2.37
C GLN A 107 4.23 5.81 1.14
N VAL A 108 3.02 6.35 1.29
CA VAL A 108 2.25 6.99 0.20
C VAL A 108 3.07 8.06 -0.52
N VAL A 109 3.79 8.90 0.23
CA VAL A 109 4.67 9.95 -0.34
C VAL A 109 5.77 9.36 -1.22
N SER A 110 6.27 8.17 -0.88
CA SER A 110 7.29 7.45 -1.64
C SER A 110 6.71 6.85 -2.93
N LEU A 111 5.49 6.33 -2.88
CA LEU A 111 4.78 5.80 -4.04
C LEU A 111 4.44 6.88 -5.09
N MET A 112 4.16 8.10 -4.66
CA MET A 112 3.83 9.22 -5.56
C MET A 112 5.04 9.76 -6.33
N ARG A 113 6.28 9.43 -5.94
CA ARG A 113 7.51 9.91 -6.58
C ARG A 113 8.46 8.76 -6.93
N PRO A 114 8.07 7.85 -7.84
CA PRO A 114 8.86 6.65 -8.15
C PRO A 114 10.24 6.99 -8.71
N LEU A 115 10.38 8.05 -9.53
CA LEU A 115 11.68 8.46 -10.08
C LEU A 115 12.63 8.99 -9.02
N ALA A 116 12.12 9.72 -8.02
CA ALA A 116 12.95 10.22 -6.92
C ALA A 116 13.46 9.07 -6.03
N ASN A 117 12.67 8.00 -5.92
CA ASN A 117 13.02 6.81 -5.13
C ASN A 117 13.77 5.73 -5.93
N PHE A 118 14.08 5.97 -7.20
CA PHE A 118 14.80 5.03 -8.05
C PHE A 118 16.11 4.56 -7.42
N GLY A 119 16.94 5.51 -6.96
CA GLY A 119 18.24 5.20 -6.36
C GLY A 119 18.11 4.37 -5.08
N ARG A 120 17.08 4.64 -4.27
CA ARG A 120 16.80 3.90 -3.04
C ARG A 120 16.32 2.48 -3.34
N LEU A 121 15.44 2.33 -4.33
CA LEU A 121 14.96 1.04 -4.81
C LEU A 121 16.10 0.19 -5.36
N LEU A 122 16.96 0.78 -6.19
CA LEU A 122 18.14 0.13 -6.75
C LEU A 122 19.10 -0.30 -5.63
N LEU A 123 19.35 0.56 -4.63
CA LEU A 123 20.19 0.24 -3.49
C LEU A 123 19.66 -0.94 -2.67
N VAL A 124 18.35 -0.95 -2.39
CA VAL A 124 17.71 -2.03 -1.65
C VAL A 124 17.81 -3.35 -2.42
N TRP A 125 17.48 -3.33 -3.70
CA TRP A 125 17.54 -4.52 -4.55
C TRP A 125 18.97 -5.05 -4.73
N ALA A 126 19.92 -4.15 -4.98
CA ALA A 126 21.34 -4.49 -5.02
C ALA A 126 21.82 -5.03 -3.67
N GLY A 127 21.35 -4.46 -2.55
CA GLY A 127 21.62 -4.94 -1.21
C GLY A 127 21.10 -6.36 -0.97
N THR A 128 19.88 -6.68 -1.44
CA THR A 128 19.33 -8.04 -1.39
C THR A 128 20.24 -9.03 -2.14
N PHE A 129 20.66 -8.69 -3.37
CA PHE A 129 21.55 -9.53 -4.16
C PHE A 129 22.95 -9.66 -3.54
N ALA A 130 23.47 -8.58 -2.96
CA ALA A 130 24.75 -8.60 -2.25
C ALA A 130 24.69 -9.52 -1.02
N LEU A 131 23.60 -9.48 -0.25
CA LEU A 131 23.39 -10.38 0.89
C LEU A 131 23.27 -11.84 0.43
N MET A 132 22.51 -12.10 -0.64
CA MET A 132 22.46 -13.45 -1.22
C MET A 132 23.83 -13.96 -1.66
N ALA A 133 24.60 -13.13 -2.35
CA ALA A 133 25.94 -13.49 -2.82
C ALA A 133 26.87 -13.77 -1.64
N LEU A 134 26.80 -12.95 -0.59
CA LEU A 134 27.56 -13.14 0.64
C LEU A 134 27.18 -14.45 1.35
N THR A 135 25.88 -14.75 1.46
CA THR A 135 25.40 -16.02 2.03
C THR A 135 25.83 -17.23 1.19
N ALA A 136 25.69 -17.16 -0.13
CA ALA A 136 26.10 -18.22 -1.03
C ALA A 136 27.62 -18.48 -0.98
N PHE A 137 28.43 -17.42 -0.87
CA PHE A 137 29.87 -17.51 -0.69
C PHE A 137 30.22 -18.12 0.68
N ALA A 138 29.59 -17.67 1.76
CA ALA A 138 29.82 -18.19 3.11
C ALA A 138 29.42 -19.66 3.25
N MET A 139 28.35 -20.08 2.57
CA MET A 139 27.92 -21.48 2.51
C MET A 139 28.74 -22.32 1.51
N LYS A 140 29.68 -21.72 0.78
CA LYS A 140 30.51 -22.37 -0.24
C LYS A 140 29.69 -22.99 -1.39
N MET A 141 28.46 -22.54 -1.60
CA MET A 141 27.54 -23.02 -2.64
C MET A 141 27.59 -22.13 -3.89
N SER A 142 28.46 -21.12 -3.94
CA SER A 142 28.51 -20.13 -5.03
C SER A 142 28.83 -20.72 -6.40
N GLU A 143 29.44 -21.89 -6.48
CA GLU A 143 29.77 -22.57 -7.74
C GLU A 143 28.60 -23.39 -8.31
N ASP A 144 27.66 -23.79 -7.45
CA ASP A 144 26.49 -24.59 -7.84
C ASP A 144 25.39 -23.75 -8.51
N TYR A 145 25.40 -22.43 -8.26
CA TYR A 145 24.42 -21.49 -8.80
C TYR A 145 24.87 -20.90 -10.14
N SER A 146 23.94 -20.85 -11.10
CA SER A 146 24.20 -20.21 -12.39
C SER A 146 24.38 -18.69 -12.25
N ARG A 147 25.54 -18.19 -12.66
CA ARG A 147 25.85 -16.74 -12.70
C ARG A 147 24.95 -15.99 -13.68
N LEU A 148 24.59 -16.64 -14.78
CA LEU A 148 23.66 -16.10 -15.78
C LEU A 148 22.25 -15.95 -15.19
N PHE A 149 21.78 -16.94 -14.44
CA PHE A 149 20.51 -16.85 -13.70
C PHE A 149 20.53 -15.66 -12.74
N PHE A 150 21.60 -15.53 -11.94
CA PHE A 150 21.74 -14.45 -10.97
C PHE A 150 21.71 -13.06 -11.64
N GLY A 151 22.49 -12.86 -12.71
CA GLY A 151 22.53 -11.58 -13.42
C GLY A 151 21.24 -11.25 -14.17
N THR A 152 20.61 -12.25 -14.80
CA THR A 152 19.35 -12.04 -15.54
C THR A 152 18.20 -11.76 -14.60
N TRP A 153 18.09 -12.50 -13.49
CA TRP A 153 17.06 -12.25 -12.50
C TRP A 153 17.22 -10.90 -11.80
N PHE A 154 18.46 -10.45 -11.57
CA PHE A 154 18.72 -9.10 -11.05
C PHE A 154 18.10 -8.01 -11.95
N VAL A 155 18.32 -8.09 -13.26
CA VAL A 155 17.80 -7.09 -14.22
C VAL A 155 16.29 -7.20 -14.38
N VAL A 156 15.78 -8.41 -14.58
CA VAL A 156 14.33 -8.66 -14.79
C VAL A 156 13.55 -8.27 -13.55
N GLY A 157 13.96 -8.72 -12.36
CA GLY A 157 13.30 -8.39 -11.10
C GLY A 157 13.28 -6.88 -10.83
N PHE A 158 14.38 -6.18 -11.11
CA PHE A 158 14.42 -4.73 -10.97
C PHE A 158 13.46 -4.01 -11.92
N MET A 159 13.48 -4.36 -13.21
CA MET A 159 12.57 -3.76 -14.21
C MET A 159 11.11 -3.98 -13.84
N LEU A 160 10.81 -5.16 -13.30
CA LEU A 160 9.49 -5.55 -12.88
C LEU A 160 8.97 -4.76 -11.66
N ILE A 161 9.77 -4.66 -10.58
CA ILE A 161 9.41 -3.82 -9.43
C ILE A 161 9.28 -2.36 -9.86
N PHE A 162 10.28 -1.84 -10.58
CA PHE A 162 10.28 -0.45 -10.99
C PHE A 162 9.11 -0.13 -11.93
N GLY A 163 8.81 -1.03 -12.87
CA GLY A 163 7.63 -0.93 -13.75
C GLY A 163 6.31 -0.92 -12.97
N LEU A 164 6.17 -1.79 -11.95
CA LEU A 164 5.00 -1.79 -11.07
C LEU A 164 4.85 -0.44 -10.34
N ARG A 165 5.95 0.12 -9.84
CA ARG A 165 5.97 1.43 -9.15
C ARG A 165 5.56 2.58 -10.08
N LEU A 166 6.02 2.56 -11.34
CA LEU A 166 5.59 3.52 -12.37
C LEU A 166 4.09 3.39 -12.67
N LEU A 167 3.59 2.16 -12.79
CA LEU A 167 2.18 1.89 -13.10
C LEU A 167 1.27 2.35 -11.95
N MET A 168 1.67 2.09 -10.70
CA MET A 168 0.97 2.59 -9.51
C MET A 168 0.96 4.12 -9.45
N SER A 169 2.08 4.78 -9.75
CA SER A 169 2.16 6.25 -9.77
C SER A 169 1.31 6.89 -10.88
N LYS A 170 0.86 6.14 -11.88
CA LYS A 170 -0.06 6.63 -12.93
C LYS A 170 -1.53 6.43 -12.56
N LEU A 171 -1.83 5.51 -11.64
CA LEU A 171 -3.18 5.16 -11.20
C LEU A 171 -3.65 6.00 -10.00
N ILE A 172 -2.72 6.54 -9.21
CA ILE A 172 -2.95 7.46 -8.08
C ILE A 172 -2.93 8.90 -8.59
#